data_AF-A0A5N6KLN6-F1
#
_entry.id   AF-A0A5N6KLN6-F1
#
_cell.length_a   1.000
_cell.length_b   1.000
_cell.length_c   1.000
_cell.angle_alpha   90.00
_cell.angle_beta   90.00
_cell.angle_gamma   90.00
#
_symmetry.space_group_name_H-M   'P 1'
#
loop_
_entity.id
_entity.type
_entity.pdbx_description
1 polymer ?
#
loop_
_entity_poly.entity_id
_entity_poly.type
_entity_poly.pdbx_seq_one_letter_code
_entity_poly.pdbx_strand_id
1 'polypeptide(L)'
;MLTVDIDDIIIDFPDTFALMQDLQRMGESNAILGREAGAIKKDVLLANEGIYRELHGNEDGTIPATFRMIYMIGWKEGPNQAQPLPRGSGEINMKDILGGGEVK
;
A
#
# COMPACT_ATOMS: atom_id res chain seq x y z
N MET A 1 -3.83 -11.76 15.86
CA MET A 1 -4.77 -11.20 14.85
C MET A 1 -3.87 -10.59 13.78
N LEU A 2 -3.79 -11.19 12.60
CA LEU A 2 -3.00 -10.62 11.51
C LEU A 2 -3.89 -9.59 10.84
N THR A 3 -3.57 -8.31 10.98
CA THR A 3 -4.26 -7.25 10.23
C THR A 3 -3.49 -7.06 8.93
N VAL A 4 -4.13 -7.42 7.83
CA VAL A 4 -3.67 -7.09 6.48
C VAL A 4 -4.44 -5.85 6.05
N ASP A 5 -3.71 -4.82 5.66
CA ASP A 5 -4.28 -3.57 5.14
C ASP A 5 -3.73 -3.31 3.73
N ILE A 6 -4.53 -2.68 2.88
CA ILE A 6 -4.19 -2.42 1.47
C ILE A 6 -4.48 -0.95 1.20
N ASP A 7 -3.48 -0.23 0.71
CA ASP A 7 -3.61 1.16 0.27
C ASP A 7 -3.25 1.28 -1.22
N ASP A 8 -4.09 2.01 -1.96
CA ASP A 8 -3.93 2.24 -3.39
C ASP A 8 -3.60 3.72 -3.62
N ILE A 9 -2.39 3.98 -4.12
CA ILE A 9 -1.90 5.32 -4.39
C ILE A 9 -1.81 5.50 -5.90
N ILE A 10 -2.56 6.47 -6.43
CA ILE A 10 -2.52 6.84 -7.85
C ILE A 10 -1.61 8.07 -8.00
N ILE A 11 -0.60 7.95 -8.85
CA ILE A 11 0.36 9.01 -9.15
C ILE A 11 0.38 9.25 -10.66
N ASP A 12 0.23 10.51 -11.05
CA ASP A 12 0.28 10.90 -12.46
C ASP A 12 1.71 11.25 -12.89
N PHE A 13 2.15 10.63 -13.98
CA PHE A 13 3.47 10.85 -14.60
C PHE A 13 3.33 11.59 -15.93
N PRO A 14 4.34 12.36 -16.35
CA PRO A 14 4.32 13.05 -17.64
C PRO A 14 4.43 12.09 -18.84
N ASP A 15 5.21 11.02 -18.70
CA ASP A 15 5.45 10.03 -19.74
C ASP A 15 5.89 8.68 -19.14
N THR A 16 5.89 7.64 -19.99
CA THR A 16 6.26 6.29 -19.58
C THR A 16 7.75 6.15 -19.28
N PHE A 17 8.61 7.05 -19.77
CA PHE A 17 10.04 7.02 -19.47
C PHE A 17 10.31 7.46 -18.03
N ALA A 18 9.63 8.50 -17.55
CA ALA A 18 9.66 8.94 -16.16
C ALA A 18 9.19 7.82 -15.22
N LEU A 19 8.05 7.18 -15.55
CA LEU A 19 7.54 6.03 -14.81
C LEU A 19 8.56 4.88 -14.75
N MET A 20 9.13 4.48 -15.89
CA MET A 20 10.10 3.38 -15.94
C MET A 20 11.40 3.69 -15.18
N GLN A 21 11.86 4.94 -15.20
CA GLN A 21 13.05 5.37 -14.45
C GLN A 21 12.80 5.28 -12.94
N ASP A 22 11.62 5.69 -12.48
CA ASP A 22 11.28 5.62 -11.06
C ASP A 22 11.07 4.17 -10.60
N LEU A 23 10.41 3.32 -11.39
CA LEU A 23 10.32 1.88 -11.11
C LEU A 23 11.71 1.23 -10.99
N GLN A 24 12.65 1.61 -11.86
CA GLN A 24 14.02 1.13 -11.78
C GLN A 24 14.71 1.58 -10.48
N ARG A 25 14.52 2.84 -10.08
CA ARG A 25 15.09 3.38 -8.82
C ARG A 25 14.46 2.77 -7.58
N MET A 26 13.18 2.42 -7.64
CA MET A 26 12.46 1.72 -6.57
C MET A 26 12.89 0.25 -6.43
N GLY A 27 13.64 -0.29 -7.40
CA GLY A 27 14.04 -1.69 -7.40
C GLY A 27 12.95 -2.63 -7.93
N GLU A 28 11.87 -2.09 -8.47
CA GLU A 28 10.74 -2.82 -9.09
C GLU A 28 11.09 -3.31 -10.50
N SER A 29 12.35 -3.70 -10.70
CA SER A 29 12.80 -4.30 -11.95
C SER A 29 12.29 -5.74 -12.05
N ASN A 30 11.87 -6.12 -13.25
CA ASN A 30 11.31 -7.44 -13.53
C ASN A 30 12.25 -8.59 -13.06
N ALA A 31 11.76 -9.41 -12.11
CA ALA A 31 12.47 -10.53 -11.49
C ALA A 31 12.26 -11.90 -12.20
N ILE A 32 11.56 -11.93 -13.34
CA ILE A 32 11.23 -13.19 -14.04
C ILE A 32 12.48 -13.73 -14.75
N LEU A 33 12.83 -14.99 -14.46
CA LEU A 33 14.00 -15.67 -15.03
C LEU A 33 13.91 -15.92 -16.54
N GLY A 34 12.69 -16.05 -17.09
CA GLY A 34 12.45 -16.30 -18.52
C GLY A 34 12.38 -15.05 -19.40
N ARG A 35 12.72 -13.86 -18.88
CA ARG A 35 12.66 -12.62 -19.66
C ARG A 35 13.80 -12.52 -20.67
N GLU A 36 13.63 -11.70 -21.70
CA GLU A 36 14.77 -11.30 -22.53
C GLU A 36 15.85 -10.68 -21.64
N ALA A 37 17.05 -11.26 -21.70
CA ALA A 37 18.18 -10.82 -20.91
C ALA A 37 18.70 -9.47 -21.43
N GLY A 38 18.92 -8.53 -20.51
CA GLY A 38 19.45 -7.20 -20.83
C GLY A 38 18.46 -6.07 -20.66
N ALA A 39 18.79 -4.92 -21.25
CA ALA A 39 18.00 -3.71 -21.23
C ALA A 39 16.86 -3.77 -22.27
N ILE A 40 15.78 -3.05 -22.01
CA ILE A 40 14.66 -2.91 -22.94
C ILE A 40 15.15 -2.16 -24.19
N LYS A 41 14.77 -2.67 -25.38
CA LYS A 41 15.10 -2.02 -26.66
C LYS A 41 14.37 -0.68 -26.77
N LYS A 42 15.02 0.33 -27.36
CA LYS A 42 14.45 1.67 -27.55
C LYS A 42 13.11 1.65 -28.28
N ASP A 43 13.01 0.83 -29.33
CA ASP A 43 11.78 0.74 -30.14
C ASP A 43 10.60 0.20 -29.32
N VAL A 44 10.86 -0.70 -28.37
CA VAL A 44 9.84 -1.24 -27.45
C VAL A 44 9.38 -0.16 -26.48
N LEU A 45 10.29 0.64 -25.94
CA LEU A 45 9.93 1.77 -25.06
C LEU A 45 9.11 2.84 -25.79
N LEU A 46 9.45 3.13 -27.04
CA LEU A 46 8.70 4.07 -27.86
C LEU A 46 7.30 3.54 -28.21
N ALA A 47 7.19 2.27 -28.58
CA ALA A 47 5.90 1.64 -28.84
C ALA A 47 5.04 1.57 -27.56
N ASN A 48 5.66 1.31 -26.41
CA ASN A 48 5.00 1.28 -25.12
C ASN A 48 4.38 2.64 -24.76
N GLU A 49 5.09 3.75 -24.95
CA GLU A 49 4.57 5.08 -24.65
C GLU A 49 3.27 5.38 -25.41
N GLY A 50 3.25 5.13 -26.73
CA GLY A 50 2.06 5.38 -27.54
C GLY A 50 0.87 4.50 -27.14
N ILE A 51 1.12 3.22 -26.87
CA ILE A 51 0.07 2.27 -26.45
C ILE A 51 -0.44 2.63 -25.04
N TYR A 52 0.46 2.91 -24.10
CA TYR A 52 0.11 3.19 -22.72
C TYR A 52 -0.71 4.48 -22.61
N ARG A 53 -0.32 5.52 -23.37
CA ARG A 53 -1.05 6.79 -23.43
C ARG A 53 -2.44 6.64 -24.05
N GLU A 54 -2.59 5.84 -25.09
CA GLU A 54 -3.91 5.61 -25.71
C GLU A 54 -4.85 4.84 -24.78
N LEU A 55 -4.33 3.87 -24.03
CA LEU A 55 -5.14 3.02 -23.16
C LEU A 55 -5.47 3.63 -21.79
N HIS A 56 -4.53 4.41 -21.24
CA HIS A 56 -4.59 4.87 -19.85
C HIS A 56 -4.32 6.36 -19.67
N GLY A 57 -3.96 7.10 -20.73
CA GLY A 57 -3.66 8.52 -20.64
C GLY A 57 -4.86 9.33 -20.16
N ASN A 58 -4.58 10.27 -19.25
CA ASN A 58 -5.54 11.25 -18.78
C ASN A 58 -5.76 12.35 -19.85
N GLU A 59 -6.86 13.09 -19.76
CA GLU A 59 -7.20 14.18 -20.68
C GLU A 59 -6.15 15.32 -20.69
N ASP A 60 -5.40 15.47 -19.60
CA ASP A 60 -4.34 16.47 -19.44
C ASP A 60 -3.00 16.04 -20.07
N GLY A 61 -2.92 14.81 -20.62
CA GLY A 61 -1.71 14.25 -21.19
C GLY A 61 -0.75 13.65 -20.17
N THR A 62 -1.17 13.43 -18.93
CA THR A 62 -0.43 12.59 -17.97
C THR A 62 -0.82 11.12 -18.10
N ILE A 63 0.00 10.24 -17.53
CA ILE A 63 -0.29 8.81 -17.42
C ILE A 63 -0.44 8.43 -15.93
N PRO A 64 -1.59 7.87 -15.52
CA PRO A 64 -1.79 7.43 -14.14
C PRO A 64 -1.10 6.08 -13.91
N ALA A 65 -0.32 5.98 -12.84
CA ALA A 65 0.23 4.74 -12.34
C ALA A 65 -0.32 4.45 -10.93
N THR A 66 -0.92 3.27 -10.75
CA THR A 66 -1.44 2.83 -9.46
C THR A 66 -0.42 1.96 -8.74
N PHE A 67 0.01 2.39 -7.56
CA PHE A 67 0.86 1.64 -6.65
C PHE A 67 0.03 1.08 -5.52
N ARG A 68 0.00 -0.25 -5.41
CA ARG A 68 -0.69 -0.94 -4.33
C ARG A 68 0.30 -1.33 -3.24
N MET A 69 0.12 -0.74 -2.07
CA MET A 69 0.91 -1.02 -0.87
C MET A 69 0.14 -2.01 0.01
N ILE A 70 0.74 -3.18 0.27
CA ILE A 70 0.16 -4.21 1.13
C ILE A 70 0.91 -4.17 2.47
N TYR A 71 0.19 -3.83 3.54
CA TYR A 71 0.72 -3.81 4.88
C TYR A 71 0.34 -5.09 5.61
N MET A 72 1.34 -5.76 6.18
CA MET A 72 1.15 -6.96 6.99
C MET A 72 1.73 -6.70 8.38
N ILE A 73 0.86 -6.64 9.38
CA ILE A 73 1.26 -6.45 10.77
C ILE A 73 1.08 -7.77 11.50
N GLY A 74 2.19 -8.28 12.05
CA GLY A 74 2.22 -9.47 12.88
C GLY A 74 2.82 -9.17 14.24
N TRP A 75 2.22 -9.71 15.30
CA TRP A 75 2.81 -9.72 16.63
C TRP A 75 2.97 -11.16 17.13
N LYS A 76 4.00 -11.36 17.94
CA LYS A 76 4.22 -12.59 18.70
C LYS A 76 4.05 -12.26 20.17
N GLU A 77 3.31 -13.10 20.89
CA GLU A 77 3.10 -12.89 22.32
C GLU A 77 4.42 -12.97 23.09
N GLY A 78 4.62 -12.01 23.98
CA GLY A 78 5.76 -11.99 24.89
C GLY A 78 5.49 -12.85 26.14
N PRO A 79 6.53 -13.34 26.83
CA PRO A 79 6.37 -14.15 28.04
C PRO A 79 5.63 -13.43 29.18
N ASN A 80 5.61 -12.08 29.18
CA ASN A 80 4.92 -11.26 30.17
C ASN A 80 3.65 -10.59 29.61
N GLN A 81 3.05 -11.14 28.57
CA GLN A 81 1.83 -10.57 27.99
C GLN A 81 0.67 -10.66 29.00
N ALA A 82 0.15 -9.50 29.41
CA ALA A 82 -0.96 -9.42 30.33
C ALA A 82 -2.19 -10.15 29.76
N GLN A 83 -2.75 -11.06 30.55
CA GLN A 83 -3.95 -11.78 30.17
C GLN A 83 -5.18 -10.96 30.53
N PRO A 84 -6.23 -10.99 29.69
CA PRO A 84 -7.49 -10.32 30.03
C PRO A 84 -8.05 -10.91 31.33
N LEU A 85 -8.48 -10.04 32.24
CA LEU A 85 -9.12 -10.45 33.49
C LEU A 85 -10.45 -11.18 33.22
N PRO A 86 -10.92 -12.02 34.15
CA PRO A 86 -12.20 -12.70 34.04
C PRO A 86 -13.35 -11.72 33.79
N ARG A 87 -14.29 -12.08 32.90
CA ARG A 87 -15.50 -11.26 32.66
C ARG A 87 -16.24 -11.07 33.99
N GLY A 88 -16.59 -9.82 34.30
CA GLY A 88 -17.30 -9.46 35.55
C GLY A 88 -16.40 -9.14 36.75
N SER A 89 -15.06 -9.13 36.58
CA SER A 89 -14.10 -8.76 37.63
C SER A 89 -13.85 -7.26 37.80
N GLY A 90 -14.68 -6.40 37.18
CA GLY A 90 -14.54 -4.95 37.31
C GLY A 90 -14.91 -4.50 38.72
N GLU A 91 -13.93 -4.01 39.48
CA GLU A 91 -14.15 -3.49 40.84
C GLU A 91 -14.69 -2.05 40.87
N ILE A 92 -14.53 -1.31 39.77
CA ILE A 92 -14.82 0.12 39.71
C ILE A 92 -15.76 0.38 38.53
N ASN A 93 -16.82 1.16 38.78
CA ASN A 93 -17.75 1.56 37.73
C ASN A 93 -17.12 2.66 36.87
N MET A 94 -16.98 2.42 35.57
CA MET A 94 -16.43 3.40 34.63
C MET A 94 -17.28 4.67 34.51
N LYS A 95 -18.59 4.64 34.84
CA LYS A 95 -19.44 5.84 34.86
C LYS A 95 -19.00 6.85 35.92
N ASP A 96 -18.53 6.36 37.07
CA ASP A 96 -18.10 7.19 38.19
C ASP A 96 -16.76 7.89 37.88
N ILE A 97 -15.92 7.25 37.06
CA ILE A 97 -14.61 7.79 36.66
C ILE A 97 -14.74 8.76 35.47
N LEU A 98 -15.59 8.44 34.49
CA LEU A 98 -15.69 9.21 33.25
C LEU A 98 -16.70 10.37 33.33
N GLY A 99 -17.18 10.69 34.54
CA GLY A 99 -18.06 11.85 34.79
C GLY A 99 -19.49 11.71 34.25
N GLY A 100 -19.89 10.51 33.84
CA GLY A 100 -21.23 10.19 33.33
C GLY A 100 -22.22 9.87 34.45
N GLY A 101 -22.23 10.69 35.49
CA GLY A 101 -23.21 10.64 36.57
C GLY A 101 -24.62 10.93 36.05
N GLU A 102 -25.61 10.26 36.64
CA GLU A 102 -27.02 10.27 36.23
C GLU A 102 -27.54 11.65 35.82
N VAL A 103 -28.07 11.73 34.59
CA VAL A 103 -29.08 12.72 34.23
C VAL A 103 -30.31 12.41 35.09
N LYS A 104 -30.51 13.21 36.14
CA LYS A 104 -31.85 13.53 36.64
C LYS A 104 -32.35 14.77 35.91
#